data_AF-A0A2D2Q080-F1
#
_entry.id   AF-A0A2D2Q080-F1
#
_cell.length_a   1.000
_cell.length_b   1.000
_cell.length_c   1.000
_cell.angle_alpha   90.00
_cell.angle_beta   90.00
_cell.angle_gamma   90.00
#
_symmetry.space_group_name_H-M   'P 1'
#
loop_
_entity.id
_entity.type
_entity.pdbx_description
1 polymer ?
#
loop_
_entity_poly.entity_id
_entity_poly.type
_entity_poly.pdbx_seq_one_letter_code
_entity_poly.pdbx_strand_id
1 'polypeptide(L)' 'MYALKFAITRWGQDPFSYGAYSFIPPLASPQDYRTLAQPIEGRLLFAGEATHDRYPATVHGAYLSGDRAAREWLSAA' A
#
# COMPACT_ATOMS: atom_id res chain seq x y z
N MET A 1 24.20 35.41 9.37
CA MET A 1 23.24 34.62 10.16
C MET A 1 22.51 33.70 9.19
N TYR A 2 22.71 32.38 9.25
CA TYR A 2 22.02 31.45 8.36
C TYR A 2 20.60 31.21 8.88
N ALA A 3 19.61 31.32 8.00
CA ALA A 3 18.23 30.96 8.34
C ALA A 3 18.13 29.43 8.41
N LEU A 4 17.68 28.91 9.55
CA LEU A 4 17.33 27.50 9.68
C LEU A 4 16.07 27.21 8.85
N LYS A 5 16.15 26.20 7.98
CA LYS A 5 15.00 25.68 7.23
C LYS A 5 14.53 24.37 7.83
N PHE A 6 13.22 24.23 7.97
CA PHE A 6 12.57 22.99 8.41
C PHE A 6 11.26 22.78 7.65
N ALA A 7 10.81 21.54 7.58
CA ALA A 7 9.50 21.15 7.06
C ALA A 7 8.87 20.13 8.01
N ILE A 8 7.58 20.26 8.29
CA ILE A 8 6.84 19.36 9.18
C ILE A 8 5.65 18.81 8.41
N THR A 9 5.60 17.49 8.27
CA THR A 9 4.51 16.81 7.56
C THR A 9 3.26 16.70 8.42
N ARG A 10 2.12 16.51 7.74
CA ARG A 10 0.81 16.25 8.35
C ARG A 10 0.10 15.13 7.59
N TRP A 11 0.76 13.98 7.43
CA TRP A 11 0.24 12.84 6.64
C TRP A 11 -1.18 12.41 7.03
N GLY A 12 -1.51 12.44 8.33
CA GLY A 12 -2.88 12.14 8.80
C GLY A 12 -3.94 13.18 8.42
N GLN A 13 -3.55 14.37 7.94
CA GLN A 13 -4.45 15.43 7.46
C GLN A 13 -4.40 15.58 5.93
N ASP A 14 -3.52 14.85 5.24
CA ASP A 14 -3.47 14.85 3.78
C ASP A 14 -4.68 14.07 3.24
N PRO A 15 -5.58 14.71 2.45
CA PRO A 15 -6.80 14.08 1.96
C PRO A 15 -6.57 12.96 0.93
N PHE A 16 -5.33 12.76 0.48
CA PHE A 16 -4.96 11.68 -0.42
C PHE A 16 -4.21 10.53 0.26
N SER A 17 -3.82 10.71 1.53
CA SER A 17 -3.07 9.70 2.29
C SER A 17 -3.79 9.23 3.56
N TYR A 18 -4.42 10.14 4.30
CA TYR A 18 -5.06 9.88 5.61
C TYR A 18 -4.19 9.17 6.66
N GLY A 19 -2.87 9.10 6.45
CA GLY A 19 -1.94 8.29 7.21
C GLY A 19 -0.61 8.15 6.48
N ALA A 20 0.33 7.44 7.08
CA ALA A 20 1.65 7.20 6.49
C ALA A 20 1.72 5.84 5.79
N TYR A 21 1.40 4.77 6.53
CA TYR A 21 1.45 3.39 6.06
C TYR A 21 0.60 2.48 6.96
N SER A 22 0.25 1.32 6.43
CA SER A 22 -0.54 0.30 7.13
C SER A 22 0.24 -0.39 8.26
N PHE A 23 -0.50 -1.02 9.16
CA PHE A 23 0.01 -1.95 10.15
C PHE A 23 -1.09 -2.95 10.50
N ILE A 24 -0.75 -4.03 11.20
CA ILE A 24 -1.72 -5.01 11.69
C ILE A 24 -2.18 -4.59 13.09
N PRO A 25 -3.42 -4.07 13.26
CA PRO A 25 -3.96 -3.77 14.58
C PRO A 25 -4.31 -5.06 15.36
N PRO A 26 -4.63 -4.96 16.67
CA PRO A 26 -5.23 -6.07 17.39
C PRO A 26 -6.44 -6.64 16.65
N LEU A 27 -6.58 -7.97 16.67
CA LEU A 27 -7.62 -8.75 15.98
C LEU A 27 -7.49 -8.83 14.44
N ALA A 28 -6.53 -8.13 13.83
CA ALA A 28 -6.17 -8.32 12.43
C ALA A 28 -5.02 -9.33 12.27
N SER A 29 -4.75 -9.73 11.03
CA SER A 29 -3.66 -10.66 10.72
C SER A 29 -3.04 -10.37 9.35
N PRO A 30 -1.88 -10.97 9.02
CA PRO A 30 -1.31 -10.86 7.68
C PRO A 30 -2.25 -11.38 6.56
N GLN A 31 -3.28 -12.15 6.90
CA GLN A 31 -4.30 -12.59 5.95
C GLN A 31 -5.10 -11.40 5.39
N ASP A 32 -5.25 -10.31 6.14
CA ASP A 32 -6.03 -9.16 5.70
C ASP A 32 -5.36 -8.45 4.50
N TYR A 33 -4.02 -8.39 4.47
CA TYR A 33 -3.27 -7.95 3.30
C TYR A 33 -3.53 -8.81 2.06
N ARG A 34 -3.58 -10.14 2.25
CA ARG A 34 -3.86 -11.08 1.16
C ARG A 34 -5.29 -10.96 0.66
N THR A 35 -6.25 -10.78 1.57
CA THR A 35 -7.65 -10.55 1.24
C THR A 35 -7.80 -9.24 0.45
N LEU A 36 -7.18 -8.15 0.90
CA LEU A 36 -7.23 -6.86 0.21
C LEU A 36 -6.56 -6.91 -1.18
N ALA A 37 -5.58 -7.80 -1.38
CA ALA A 37 -4.92 -8.00 -2.66
C ALA A 37 -5.78 -8.77 -3.69
N GLN A 38 -6.89 -9.41 -3.29
CA GLN A 38 -7.69 -10.24 -4.18
C GLN A 38 -8.39 -9.40 -5.27
N PRO A 39 -8.31 -9.83 -6.55
CA PRO A 39 -9.04 -9.14 -7.62
C PRO A 39 -10.55 -9.40 -7.52
N ILE A 40 -11.34 -8.41 -7.93
CA ILE A 40 -12.80 -8.53 -8.06
C ILE A 40 -13.13 -8.81 -9.52
N GLU A 41 -13.77 -9.96 -9.76
CA GLU A 41 -14.17 -10.45 -11.09
C GLU A 41 -13.05 -10.46 -12.14
N GLY A 42 -11.78 -10.55 -11.72
CA GLY A 42 -10.62 -10.49 -12.62
C GLY A 42 -10.47 -9.17 -13.38
N ARG A 43 -11.26 -8.14 -13.05
CA ARG A 43 -11.33 -6.86 -13.78
C ARG A 43 -10.89 -5.68 -12.94
N LEU A 44 -11.11 -5.74 -11.63
CA LEU A 44 -10.64 -4.75 -10.68
C LEU A 44 -9.54 -5.38 -9.83
N LEU A 45 -8.34 -4.84 -9.95
CA LEU A 45 -7.15 -5.32 -9.25
C LEU A 45 -6.69 -4.28 -8.23
N PHE A 46 -6.16 -4.76 -7.11
CA PHE A 46 -5.65 -3.91 -6.03
C PHE A 46 -4.14 -4.08 -5.91
N ALA A 47 -3.45 -2.95 -5.77
CA ALA A 47 -2.02 -2.87 -5.51
C ALA A 47 -1.75 -1.74 -4.50
N GLY A 48 -0.57 -1.74 -3.90
CA GLY A 48 -0.15 -0.82 -2.85
C GLY A 48 0.53 -1.54 -1.70
N GLU A 49 1.18 -0.78 -0.81
CA GLU A 49 1.88 -1.35 0.36
C GLU A 49 0.95 -2.22 1.22
N ALA A 50 -0.33 -1.81 1.33
CA ALA A 50 -1.37 -2.52 2.05
C ALA A 50 -1.92 -3.74 1.29
N THR A 51 -1.23 -4.24 0.27
CA THR A 51 -1.60 -5.46 -0.46
C THR A 51 -0.47 -6.47 -0.52
N HIS A 52 0.61 -6.24 0.24
CA HIS A 52 1.80 -7.10 0.25
C HIS A 52 2.11 -7.61 1.66
N ASP A 53 1.69 -8.84 1.96
CA ASP A 53 1.77 -9.44 3.30
C ASP A 53 3.20 -9.62 3.86
N ARG A 54 4.20 -9.84 3.00
CA ARG A 54 5.61 -10.00 3.40
C ARG A 54 6.39 -8.70 3.58
N TYR A 55 5.99 -7.63 2.90
CA TYR A 55 6.69 -6.34 2.89
C TYR A 55 5.73 -5.15 3.05
N PRO A 56 4.80 -5.18 4.02
CA PRO A 56 3.85 -4.09 4.22
C PRO A 56 4.58 -2.81 4.67
N ALA A 57 3.94 -1.65 4.51
CA ALA A 57 4.47 -0.35 4.92
C ALA A 57 5.80 0.08 4.25
N THR A 58 6.22 -0.60 3.18
CA THR A 58 7.46 -0.29 2.47
C THR A 58 7.23 0.11 1.02
N VAL A 59 8.14 0.94 0.48
CA VAL A 59 8.13 1.35 -0.93
C VAL A 59 8.35 0.14 -1.86
N HIS A 60 9.25 -0.78 -1.50
CA HIS A 60 9.50 -1.96 -2.33
C HIS A 60 8.33 -2.95 -2.29
N GLY A 61 7.62 -3.09 -1.17
CA GLY A 61 6.37 -3.84 -1.10
C GLY A 61 5.29 -3.26 -2.02
N ALA A 62 5.12 -1.93 -2.03
CA ALA A 62 4.22 -1.25 -2.95
C ALA A 62 4.60 -1.52 -4.42
N TYR A 63 5.88 -1.39 -4.76
CA TYR A 63 6.39 -1.68 -6.11
C TYR A 63 6.10 -3.14 -6.53
N LEU A 64 6.48 -4.12 -5.70
CA LEU A 64 6.28 -5.54 -5.99
C LEU A 64 4.79 -5.90 -6.12
N SER A 65 3.92 -5.26 -5.34
CA SER A 65 2.47 -5.45 -5.46
C SER A 65 1.91 -4.93 -6.80
N GLY A 66 2.50 -3.87 -7.36
CA GLY A 66 2.17 -3.35 -8.67
C GLY A 66 2.60 -4.30 -9.79
N ASP A 67 3.82 -4.85 -9.72
CA ASP A 67 4.28 -5.88 -10.66
C ASP A 67 3.38 -7.12 -10.63
N ARG A 68 2.98 -7.57 -9.42
CA ARG A 68 1.99 -8.64 -9.26
C ARG A 68 0.67 -8.33 -9.98
N ALA A 69 0.05 -7.20 -9.68
CA ALA A 69 -1.24 -6.83 -10.28
C ALA A 69 -1.15 -6.68 -11.81
N ALA A 70 -0.03 -6.16 -12.34
CA ALA A 70 0.21 -6.08 -13.77
C ALA A 70 0.28 -7.48 -14.43
N ARG A 71 0.96 -8.45 -13.78
CA ARG A 71 1.02 -9.83 -14.26
C ARG A 71 -0.35 -10.51 -14.22
N GLU A 72 -1.12 -10.29 -13.16
CA GLU A 72 -2.49 -10.80 -13.04
C GLU A 72 -3.37 -10.27 -14.18
N TRP A 73 -3.31 -8.98 -14.49
CA TRP A 73 -4.00 -8.37 -15.62
C TRP A 73 -3.61 -9.02 -16.96
N LEU A 74 -2.31 -9.17 -17.21
CA LEU A 74 -1.81 -9.80 -18.44
C LEU A 74 -2.20 -11.29 -18.56
N SER A 75 -2.45 -11.97 -17.45
CA SER A 75 -2.89 -13.38 -17.45
C SER A 75 -4.40 -13.58 -17.58
N ALA A 76 -5.18 -12.53 -17.32
CA ALA A 76 -6.64 -12.54 -17.40
C ALA A 76 -7.18 -11.96 -18.73
N ALA A 77 -6.32 -11.25 -19.48
CA ALA A 77 -6.59 -10.75 -20.83
C ALA A 77 -6.37 -11.84 -21.89
#